data_AF-A0A9W4TLW2-F1
#
_entry.id   AF-A0A9W4TLW2-F1
#
_cell.length_a   1.000
_cell.length_b   1.000
_cell.length_c   1.000
_cell.angle_alpha   90.00
_cell.angle_beta   90.00
_cell.angle_gamma   90.00
#
_symmetry.space_group_name_H-M   'P 1'
#
loop_
_entity.id
_entity.type
_entity.pdbx_description
1 polymer ?
#
loop_
_entity_poly.entity_id
_entity_poly.type
_entity_poly.pdbx_seq_one_letter_code
_entity_poly.pdbx_strand_id
1 'polypeptide(L)'
;MPSQNLESSATDSRALKVLLAGPRGFCAGVDRAIRVVEEALRRYGAPVYVRHEIVHNRTVVEDLEKQGAIFVEELDEVPQDAHVVFSAHGVPKTVPLEAERRNLLYLDATCPLVSKVHREAERHFANGGENSRHILMIGHAGHPEVVGTMGQLPAGAVTLIKDADEARTVQPENPARLAFITQTTLSVDDTAEIVAILRDRFPQIEGPKREDICYATTNRQEAVKRIAPECDLVLVIGSPNSSNSQRLREVAERSGAPKALLIPKLENLEWDALDGVNVLGITAGASAPETLVQEIIEALSDRFSLNIEERIVKEEHVTFSLPAPLG
;
A
#
# COMPACT_ATOMS: atom_id res chain seq x y z
N MET A 1 -13.94 -23.03 62.46
CA MET A 1 -13.50 -22.00 61.50
C MET A 1 -13.67 -22.60 60.11
N PRO A 2 -14.73 -22.25 59.35
CA PRO A 2 -14.91 -22.81 58.02
C PRO A 2 -13.96 -22.13 57.04
N SER A 3 -13.30 -22.95 56.23
CA SER A 3 -12.42 -22.57 55.13
C SER A 3 -13.16 -21.70 54.12
N GLN A 4 -12.63 -20.50 53.86
CA GLN A 4 -13.07 -19.67 52.74
C GLN A 4 -12.47 -20.24 51.46
N ASN A 5 -13.31 -20.92 50.66
CA ASN A 5 -13.04 -21.12 49.24
C ASN A 5 -13.09 -19.74 48.57
N LEU A 6 -11.94 -19.26 48.12
CA LEU A 6 -11.89 -18.25 47.06
C LEU A 6 -12.24 -18.96 45.75
N GLU A 7 -13.54 -19.00 45.44
CA GLU A 7 -13.99 -19.27 44.08
C GLU A 7 -13.51 -18.11 43.20
N SER A 8 -12.46 -18.40 42.44
CA SER A 8 -12.10 -17.64 41.24
C SER A 8 -13.29 -17.69 40.30
N SER A 9 -14.10 -16.64 40.27
CA SER A 9 -15.12 -16.47 39.23
C SER A 9 -14.41 -16.37 37.88
N ALA A 10 -14.39 -17.47 37.13
CA ALA A 10 -14.14 -17.41 35.71
C ALA A 10 -15.24 -16.51 35.13
N THR A 11 -14.88 -15.27 34.82
CA THR A 11 -15.74 -14.36 34.06
C THR A 11 -16.10 -15.07 32.76
N ASP A 12 -17.37 -15.36 32.56
CA ASP A 12 -17.91 -16.00 31.36
C ASP A 12 -17.71 -15.05 30.17
N SER A 13 -16.50 -15.06 29.62
CA SER A 13 -16.08 -14.15 28.55
C SER A 13 -16.91 -14.46 27.31
N ARG A 14 -17.64 -13.46 26.81
CA ARG A 14 -18.48 -13.57 25.60
C ARG A 14 -17.67 -14.20 24.45
N ALA A 15 -18.27 -15.16 23.75
CA ALA A 15 -17.65 -15.75 22.57
C ALA A 15 -17.61 -14.73 21.41
N LEU A 16 -16.48 -14.68 20.71
CA LEU A 16 -16.28 -13.86 19.52
C LEU A 16 -15.64 -14.72 18.42
N LYS A 17 -16.32 -14.83 17.27
CA LYS A 17 -15.72 -15.46 16.09
C LYS A 17 -14.84 -14.42 15.39
N VAL A 18 -13.59 -14.78 15.10
CA VAL A 18 -12.65 -13.94 14.37
C VAL A 18 -12.33 -14.58 13.04
N LEU A 19 -12.59 -13.88 11.93
CA LEU A 19 -12.22 -14.28 10.58
C LEU A 19 -10.96 -13.52 10.15
N LEU A 20 -9.83 -14.21 10.06
CA LEU A 20 -8.57 -13.61 9.58
C LEU A 20 -8.49 -13.74 8.05
N ALA A 21 -8.39 -12.61 7.36
CA ALA A 21 -8.18 -12.58 5.91
C ALA A 21 -6.73 -13.04 5.57
N GLY A 22 -6.58 -13.92 4.59
CA GLY A 22 -5.29 -14.32 4.04
C GLY A 22 -5.27 -14.22 2.51
N PRO A 23 -4.31 -13.51 1.88
CA PRO A 23 -3.15 -12.84 2.50
C PRO A 23 -3.51 -11.49 3.15
N ARG A 24 -2.66 -11.06 4.09
CA ARG A 24 -2.72 -9.77 4.81
C ARG A 24 -1.30 -9.29 5.13
N GLY A 25 -1.16 -8.03 5.55
CA GLY A 25 0.11 -7.49 6.05
C GLY A 25 1.15 -7.29 4.94
N PHE A 26 2.44 -7.36 5.26
CA PHE A 26 3.54 -7.04 4.34
C PHE A 26 3.49 -7.75 2.98
N CYS A 27 3.77 -6.99 1.92
CA CYS A 27 4.04 -7.53 0.59
C CYS A 27 5.55 -7.54 0.27
N ALA A 28 5.96 -8.22 -0.80
CA ALA A 28 7.37 -8.34 -1.17
C ALA A 28 8.06 -6.99 -1.43
N GLY A 29 7.32 -5.99 -1.94
CA GLY A 29 7.85 -4.65 -2.17
C GLY A 29 8.13 -3.90 -0.87
N VAL A 30 7.25 -4.03 0.12
CA VAL A 30 7.39 -3.43 1.45
C VAL A 30 8.53 -4.09 2.22
N ASP A 31 8.58 -5.42 2.26
CA ASP A 31 9.68 -6.17 2.90
C ASP A 31 11.04 -5.74 2.33
N ARG A 32 11.16 -5.71 1.00
CA ARG A 32 12.38 -5.23 0.33
C ARG A 32 12.74 -3.81 0.75
N ALA A 33 11.77 -2.89 0.77
CA ALA A 33 12.06 -1.48 1.03
C ALA A 33 12.56 -1.24 2.47
N ILE A 34 11.93 -1.90 3.45
CA ILE A 34 12.38 -1.87 4.86
C ILE A 34 13.81 -2.41 4.96
N ARG A 35 14.06 -3.59 4.37
CA ARG A 35 15.39 -4.21 4.37
C ARG A 35 16.46 -3.38 3.70
N VAL A 36 16.13 -2.57 2.69
CA VAL A 36 17.10 -1.62 2.10
C VAL A 36 17.57 -0.60 3.13
N VAL A 37 16.66 -0.05 3.95
CA VAL A 37 17.03 0.92 4.99
C VAL A 37 17.82 0.24 6.11
N GLU A 38 17.36 -0.91 6.60
CA GLU A 38 18.04 -1.68 7.65
C GLU A 38 19.46 -2.08 7.23
N GLU A 39 19.62 -2.57 6.00
CA GLU A 39 20.92 -2.96 5.47
C GLU A 39 21.83 -1.76 5.20
N ALA A 40 21.27 -0.62 4.76
CA ALA A 40 22.03 0.62 4.65
C ALA A 40 22.54 1.09 6.02
N LEU A 41 21.69 1.09 7.05
CA LEU A 41 22.08 1.41 8.43
C LEU A 41 23.15 0.44 8.94
N ARG A 42 23.03 -0.85 8.65
CA ARG A 42 24.00 -1.87 9.05
C ARG A 42 25.36 -1.70 8.36
N ARG A 43 25.39 -1.35 7.07
CA ARG A 43 26.63 -1.20 6.29
C ARG A 43 27.32 0.15 6.49
N TYR A 44 26.54 1.23 6.50
CA TYR A 44 27.06 2.60 6.45
C TYR A 44 26.99 3.33 7.79
N GLY A 45 26.25 2.78 8.77
CA GLY A 45 26.01 3.42 10.05
C GLY A 45 24.93 4.50 9.99
N ALA A 46 24.52 5.00 11.16
CA ALA A 46 23.60 6.12 11.26
C ALA A 46 24.34 7.47 11.10
N PRO A 47 23.70 8.49 10.51
CA PRO A 47 22.34 8.47 9.96
C PRO A 47 22.27 7.96 8.50
N VAL A 48 21.13 7.32 8.16
CA VAL A 48 20.71 7.09 6.77
C VAL A 48 19.47 7.94 6.50
N TYR A 49 19.51 8.76 5.46
CA TYR A 49 18.39 9.61 5.09
C TYR A 49 17.43 8.85 4.19
N VAL A 50 16.12 9.05 4.37
CA VAL A 50 15.09 8.43 3.53
C VAL A 50 14.18 9.52 3.01
N ARG A 51 14.04 9.62 1.68
CA ARG A 51 13.16 10.62 1.06
C ARG A 51 11.71 10.14 1.10
N HIS A 52 10.88 10.87 1.83
CA HIS A 52 9.54 10.52 2.31
C HIS A 52 9.54 9.26 3.18
N GLU A 53 8.39 8.93 3.80
CA GLU A 53 8.20 7.64 4.48
C GLU A 53 8.56 6.47 3.55
N ILE A 54 9.37 5.51 4.04
CA ILE A 54 9.81 4.34 3.25
C ILE A 54 8.60 3.54 2.73
N VAL A 55 7.57 3.44 3.58
CA VAL A 55 6.23 2.90 3.35
C VAL A 55 5.24 3.67 4.22
N HIS A 56 3.98 3.78 3.81
CA HIS A 56 2.93 4.44 4.62
C HIS A 56 2.49 3.57 5.81
N ASN A 57 3.34 3.48 6.83
CA ASN A 57 3.03 2.90 8.13
C ASN A 57 3.86 3.54 9.25
N ARG A 58 3.16 4.19 10.19
CA ARG A 58 3.81 4.96 11.26
C ARG A 58 4.70 4.11 12.16
N THR A 59 4.28 2.90 12.53
CA THR A 59 5.07 1.98 13.37
C THR A 59 6.39 1.62 12.70
N VAL A 60 6.35 1.29 11.40
CA VAL A 60 7.56 0.99 10.63
C VAL A 60 8.50 2.19 10.53
N VAL A 61 7.97 3.38 10.31
CA VAL A 61 8.74 4.64 10.27
C VAL A 61 9.42 4.88 11.61
N GLU A 62 8.67 4.84 12.72
CA GLU A 62 9.20 5.06 14.08
C GLU A 62 10.26 4.02 14.47
N ASP A 63 10.11 2.77 14.04
CA ASP A 63 11.08 1.72 14.32
C ASP A 63 12.38 1.90 13.54
N LEU A 64 12.34 2.43 12.32
CA LEU A 64 13.53 2.80 11.55
C LEU A 64 14.19 4.07 12.10
N GLU A 65 13.42 5.05 12.56
CA GLU A 65 13.94 6.25 13.24
C GLU A 65 14.74 5.87 14.49
N LYS A 66 14.22 4.93 15.31
CA LYS A 66 14.94 4.40 16.48
C LYS A 66 16.27 3.72 16.11
N GLN A 67 16.38 3.18 14.90
CA GLN A 67 17.61 2.57 14.37
C GLN A 67 18.58 3.59 13.77
N GLY A 68 18.17 4.85 13.59
CA GLY A 68 19.00 5.93 13.07
C GLY A 68 18.67 6.36 11.63
N ALA A 69 17.52 5.96 11.09
CA ALA A 69 17.01 6.57 9.85
C ALA A 69 16.49 7.99 10.12
N ILE A 70 16.65 8.89 9.15
CA ILE A 70 16.10 10.25 9.18
C ILE A 70 15.23 10.44 7.94
N PHE A 71 13.94 10.64 8.14
CA PHE A 71 13.00 10.89 7.04
C PHE A 71 12.99 12.39 6.69
N VAL A 72 13.11 12.69 5.40
CA VAL A 72 13.11 14.06 4.86
C VAL A 72 12.11 14.17 3.71
N GLU A 73 11.60 15.36 3.45
CA GLU A 73 10.69 15.57 2.31
C GLU A 73 11.49 15.74 1.02
N GLU A 74 12.53 16.58 1.06
CA GLU A 74 13.34 16.90 -0.10
C GLU A 74 14.84 16.67 0.11
N LEU A 75 15.56 16.57 -1.01
CA LEU A 75 16.98 16.25 -0.94
C LEU A 75 17.78 17.37 -0.30
N ASP A 76 17.41 18.65 -0.42
CA ASP A 76 18.13 19.79 0.15
C ASP A 76 18.29 19.74 1.68
N GLU A 77 17.43 18.99 2.37
CA GLU A 77 17.54 18.67 3.80
C GLU A 77 18.65 17.66 4.13
N VAL A 78 19.15 16.93 3.14
CA VAL A 78 20.20 15.92 3.28
C VAL A 78 21.59 16.58 3.27
N PRO A 79 22.48 16.31 4.24
CA PRO A 79 23.86 16.77 4.22
C PRO A 79 24.66 16.28 3.03
N GLN A 80 25.73 17.00 2.69
CA GLN A 80 26.72 16.54 1.73
C GLN A 80 27.32 15.20 2.20
N ASP A 81 27.59 14.29 1.26
CA ASP A 81 28.19 12.95 1.48
C ASP A 81 27.33 11.94 2.29
N ALA A 82 26.08 12.28 2.62
CA ALA A 82 25.18 11.35 3.30
C ALA A 82 24.59 10.30 2.34
N HIS A 83 24.17 9.17 2.93
CA HIS A 83 23.46 8.10 2.23
C HIS A 83 21.96 8.39 2.20
N VAL A 84 21.35 8.29 1.02
CA VAL A 84 19.91 8.51 0.82
C VAL A 84 19.23 7.24 0.31
N VAL A 85 18.04 6.95 0.80
CA VAL A 85 17.16 5.90 0.27
C VAL A 85 15.91 6.55 -0.31
N PHE A 86 15.53 6.18 -1.54
CA PHE A 86 14.24 6.56 -2.12
C PHE A 86 13.17 5.55 -1.73
N SER A 87 11.97 6.04 -1.39
CA SER A 87 10.88 5.19 -0.86
C SER A 87 10.37 4.13 -1.85
N ALA A 88 9.60 3.16 -1.34
CA ALA A 88 9.01 2.09 -2.14
C ALA A 88 8.07 2.59 -3.26
N HIS A 89 7.54 3.80 -3.10
CA HIS A 89 6.54 4.41 -3.98
C HIS A 89 7.12 4.92 -5.31
N GLY A 90 8.44 5.00 -5.44
CA GLY A 90 9.07 5.60 -6.61
C GLY A 90 9.18 7.12 -6.54
N VAL A 91 10.13 7.66 -7.30
CA VAL A 91 10.44 9.09 -7.37
C VAL A 91 10.46 9.57 -8.82
N PRO A 92 10.13 10.85 -9.08
CA PRO A 92 10.23 11.42 -10.43
C PRO A 92 11.71 11.49 -10.86
N LYS A 93 11.99 11.55 -12.17
CA LYS A 93 13.38 11.57 -12.71
C LYS A 93 14.23 12.72 -12.18
N THR A 94 13.60 13.81 -11.76
CA THR A 94 14.29 14.96 -11.18
C THR A 94 15.01 14.62 -9.87
N VAL A 95 14.53 13.64 -9.09
CA VAL A 95 15.12 13.27 -7.79
C VAL A 95 16.47 12.55 -7.93
N PRO A 96 16.63 11.46 -8.70
CA PRO A 96 17.95 10.86 -8.92
C PRO A 96 18.91 11.83 -9.62
N LEU A 97 18.44 12.65 -10.56
CA LEU A 97 19.27 13.68 -11.20
C LEU A 97 19.78 14.72 -10.19
N GLU A 98 18.95 15.11 -9.22
CA GLU A 98 19.35 16.02 -8.16
C GLU A 98 20.34 15.36 -7.19
N ALA A 99 20.14 14.09 -6.84
CA ALA A 99 21.10 13.32 -6.04
C ALA A 99 22.46 13.24 -6.74
N GLU A 100 22.48 12.94 -8.05
CA GLU A 100 23.70 12.95 -8.88
C GLU A 100 24.35 14.33 -8.93
N ARG A 101 23.57 15.39 -9.20
CA ARG A 101 24.06 16.78 -9.22
C ARG A 101 24.74 17.17 -7.90
N ARG A 102 24.22 16.66 -6.79
CA ARG A 102 24.76 16.90 -5.45
C ARG A 102 25.82 15.90 -5.01
N ASN A 103 26.16 14.92 -5.84
CA ASN A 103 27.07 13.82 -5.51
C ASN A 103 26.63 13.04 -4.25
N LEU A 104 25.32 12.85 -4.05
CA LEU A 104 24.78 12.03 -2.96
C LEU A 104 24.85 10.55 -3.33
N LEU A 105 25.22 9.71 -2.36
CA LEU A 105 25.15 8.26 -2.50
C LEU A 105 23.70 7.83 -2.24
N TYR A 106 23.01 7.35 -3.27
CA TYR A 106 21.61 6.96 -3.12
C TYR A 106 21.34 5.48 -3.43
N LEU A 107 20.32 4.94 -2.77
CA LEU A 107 19.79 3.59 -2.95
C LEU A 107 18.32 3.68 -3.33
N ASP A 108 17.93 2.98 -4.40
CA ASP A 108 16.55 2.98 -4.87
C ASP A 108 15.76 1.80 -4.30
N ALA A 109 14.93 2.08 -3.29
CA ALA A 109 14.03 1.10 -2.69
C ALA A 109 12.68 0.99 -3.42
N THR A 110 12.48 1.68 -4.55
CA THR A 110 11.26 1.59 -5.37
C THR A 110 10.87 0.13 -5.59
N CYS A 111 9.60 -0.18 -5.36
CA CYS A 111 9.07 -1.51 -5.59
C CYS A 111 9.24 -1.89 -7.07
N PRO A 112 9.77 -3.07 -7.42
CA PRO A 112 9.93 -3.48 -8.82
C PRO A 112 8.64 -3.44 -9.65
N LEU A 113 7.46 -3.57 -9.01
CA LEU A 113 6.16 -3.44 -9.68
C LEU A 113 5.79 -1.99 -9.97
N VAL A 114 6.25 -1.03 -9.18
CA VAL A 114 6.16 0.40 -9.50
C VAL A 114 7.15 0.76 -10.62
N SER A 115 8.39 0.27 -10.54
CA SER A 115 9.39 0.46 -11.62
C SER A 115 8.90 -0.11 -12.97
N LYS A 116 8.08 -1.17 -12.96
CA LYS A 116 7.42 -1.69 -14.16
C LYS A 116 6.49 -0.64 -14.77
N VAL A 117 5.63 0.00 -13.97
CA VAL A 117 4.72 1.06 -14.43
C VAL A 117 5.50 2.24 -14.98
N HIS A 118 6.58 2.67 -14.31
CA HIS A 118 7.48 3.72 -14.81
C HIS A 118 8.01 3.40 -16.22
N ARG A 119 8.52 2.18 -16.43
CA ARG A 119 9.03 1.73 -17.73
C ARG A 119 7.93 1.60 -18.79
N GLU A 120 6.73 1.23 -18.39
CA GLU A 120 5.58 1.18 -19.31
C GLU A 120 5.17 2.58 -19.77
N ALA A 121 5.17 3.57 -18.87
CA ALA A 121 4.95 4.98 -19.22
C ALA A 121 5.98 5.47 -20.25
N GLU A 122 7.27 5.24 -20.00
CA GLU A 122 8.37 5.58 -20.94
C GLU A 122 8.22 4.89 -22.29
N ARG A 123 7.88 3.59 -22.28
CA ARG A 123 7.69 2.81 -23.50
C ARG A 123 6.54 3.35 -24.34
N HIS A 124 5.40 3.70 -23.73
CA HIS A 124 4.27 4.27 -24.45
C HIS A 124 4.54 5.68 -24.96
N PHE A 125 5.27 6.49 -24.18
CA PHE A 125 5.70 7.82 -24.60
C PHE A 125 6.72 7.78 -25.75
N ALA A 126 7.50 6.70 -25.87
CA ALA A 126 8.44 6.48 -26.98
C ALA A 126 9.32 7.71 -27.29
N ASN A 127 9.84 8.35 -26.24
CA ASN A 127 10.67 9.57 -26.31
C ASN A 127 10.02 10.76 -27.05
N GLY A 128 8.69 10.83 -27.14
CA GLY A 128 7.99 11.90 -27.86
C GLY A 128 8.10 11.80 -29.39
N GLY A 129 8.56 10.67 -29.93
CA GLY A 129 8.66 10.44 -31.36
C GLY A 129 7.31 10.16 -32.04
N GLU A 130 7.35 9.78 -33.32
CA GLU A 130 6.15 9.52 -34.14
C GLU A 130 5.20 8.46 -33.56
N ASN A 131 5.74 7.51 -32.79
CA ASN A 131 4.97 6.45 -32.13
C ASN A 131 4.55 6.78 -30.69
N SER A 132 4.78 8.01 -30.23
CA SER A 132 4.39 8.47 -28.90
C SER A 132 2.89 8.37 -28.70
N ARG A 133 2.51 7.97 -27.49
CA ARG A 133 1.13 8.02 -27.01
C ARG A 133 1.07 8.97 -25.83
N HIS A 134 -0.02 9.71 -25.74
CA HIS A 134 -0.39 10.41 -24.52
C HIS A 134 -0.91 9.41 -23.50
N ILE A 135 -0.49 9.56 -22.24
CA ILE A 135 -0.81 8.57 -21.19
C ILE A 135 -1.95 9.10 -20.33
N LEU A 136 -2.98 8.29 -20.15
CA LEU A 136 -4.02 8.49 -19.14
C LEU A 136 -3.65 7.66 -17.90
N MET A 137 -3.15 8.31 -16.86
CA MET A 137 -2.80 7.64 -15.61
C MET A 137 -4.03 7.59 -14.72
N ILE A 138 -4.48 6.40 -14.34
CA ILE A 138 -5.54 6.21 -13.35
C ILE A 138 -4.89 6.20 -11.96
N GLY A 139 -5.28 7.10 -11.07
CA GLY A 139 -4.67 7.19 -9.75
C GLY A 139 -5.15 8.36 -8.89
N HIS A 140 -4.66 8.43 -7.66
CA HIS A 140 -5.03 9.49 -6.73
C HIS A 140 -4.06 10.69 -6.81
N ALA A 141 -4.61 11.88 -7.01
CA ALA A 141 -3.82 13.11 -7.05
C ALA A 141 -3.02 13.30 -5.75
N GLY A 142 -1.76 13.71 -5.89
CA GLY A 142 -0.85 13.95 -4.76
C GLY A 142 -0.25 12.69 -4.13
N HIS A 143 -0.66 11.49 -4.53
CA HIS A 143 -0.04 10.26 -4.02
C HIS A 143 1.42 10.16 -4.50
N PRO A 144 2.42 9.83 -3.64
CA PRO A 144 3.83 9.78 -4.03
C PRO A 144 4.11 8.92 -5.27
N GLU A 145 3.45 7.77 -5.39
CA GLU A 145 3.57 6.89 -6.55
C GLU A 145 3.06 7.52 -7.86
N VAL A 146 1.98 8.31 -7.77
CA VAL A 146 1.42 9.03 -8.92
C VAL A 146 2.36 10.14 -9.34
N VAL A 147 2.88 10.92 -8.38
CA VAL A 147 3.89 11.96 -8.64
C VAL A 147 5.15 11.35 -9.26
N GLY A 148 5.64 10.23 -8.71
CA GLY A 148 6.80 9.50 -9.21
C GLY A 148 6.60 9.00 -10.64
N THR A 149 5.45 8.40 -10.93
CA THR A 149 5.12 7.86 -12.26
C THR A 149 4.96 8.95 -13.29
N MET A 150 4.19 10.01 -12.99
CA MET A 150 3.99 11.14 -13.90
C MET A 150 5.33 11.85 -14.18
N GLY A 151 6.18 12.00 -13.18
CA GLY A 151 7.50 12.62 -13.32
C GLY A 151 8.57 11.75 -13.97
N GLN A 152 8.21 10.58 -14.52
CA GLN A 152 9.07 9.85 -15.45
C GLN A 152 9.10 10.50 -16.84
N LEU A 153 8.10 11.31 -17.16
CA LEU A 153 7.89 11.89 -18.49
C LEU A 153 7.87 13.42 -18.42
N PRO A 154 8.09 14.10 -19.57
CA PRO A 154 7.95 15.56 -19.65
C PRO A 154 6.55 16.03 -19.26
N ALA A 155 6.44 17.26 -18.75
CA ALA A 155 5.17 17.89 -18.44
C ALA A 155 4.23 17.86 -19.67
N GLY A 156 2.97 17.49 -19.44
CA GLY A 156 1.96 17.37 -20.49
C GLY A 156 1.89 16.00 -21.17
N ALA A 157 2.83 15.08 -20.95
CA ALA A 157 2.78 13.73 -21.51
C ALA A 157 1.77 12.79 -20.82
N VAL A 158 1.34 13.14 -19.60
CA VAL A 158 0.44 12.34 -18.78
C VAL A 158 -0.72 13.19 -18.28
N THR A 159 -1.94 12.67 -18.40
CA THR A 159 -3.15 13.21 -17.76
C THR A 159 -3.61 12.25 -16.68
N LEU A 160 -3.81 12.77 -15.46
CA LEU A 160 -4.35 12.00 -14.35
C LEU A 160 -5.89 11.88 -14.49
N ILE A 161 -6.41 10.68 -14.23
CA ILE A 161 -7.83 10.34 -14.15
C ILE A 161 -8.10 9.79 -12.75
N LYS A 162 -8.89 10.50 -11.94
CA LYS A 162 -9.15 10.10 -10.55
C LYS A 162 -10.35 9.17 -10.40
N ASP A 163 -11.34 9.30 -11.28
CA ASP A 163 -12.64 8.63 -11.15
C ASP A 163 -13.32 8.40 -12.51
N ALA A 164 -14.49 7.77 -12.46
CA ALA A 164 -15.32 7.47 -13.63
C ALA A 164 -15.82 8.73 -14.34
N ASP A 165 -16.08 9.83 -13.63
CA ASP A 165 -16.60 11.06 -14.23
C ASP A 165 -15.51 11.78 -15.05
N GLU A 166 -14.29 11.81 -14.54
CA GLU A 166 -13.13 12.28 -15.30
C GLU A 166 -12.84 11.37 -16.50
N ALA A 167 -12.98 10.05 -16.34
CA ALA A 167 -12.84 9.11 -17.46
C ALA A 167 -13.89 9.36 -18.55
N ARG A 168 -15.11 9.77 -18.18
CA ARG A 168 -16.20 10.14 -19.11
C ARG A 168 -15.97 11.47 -19.82
N THR A 169 -15.23 12.39 -19.20
CA THR A 169 -15.14 13.78 -19.66
C THR A 169 -13.77 14.18 -20.20
N VAL A 170 -12.72 13.39 -19.98
CA VAL A 170 -11.35 13.71 -20.46
C VAL A 170 -11.33 13.91 -21.98
N GLN A 171 -10.61 14.95 -22.43
CA GLN A 171 -10.47 15.31 -23.85
C GLN A 171 -8.98 15.36 -24.22
N PRO A 172 -8.37 14.21 -24.54
CA PRO A 172 -6.99 14.19 -25.00
C PRO A 172 -6.87 14.78 -26.42
N GLU A 173 -5.76 15.42 -26.72
CA GLU A 173 -5.52 16.10 -28.00
C GLU A 173 -5.59 15.14 -29.20
N ASN A 174 -5.03 13.93 -29.06
CA ASN A 174 -5.09 12.89 -30.08
C ASN A 174 -5.70 11.59 -29.52
N PRO A 175 -7.02 11.38 -29.67
CA PRO A 175 -7.71 10.19 -29.20
C PRO A 175 -7.24 8.86 -29.82
N ALA A 176 -6.54 8.90 -30.97
CA ALA A 176 -6.02 7.72 -31.66
C ALA A 176 -4.64 7.28 -31.14
N ARG A 177 -3.97 8.09 -30.31
CA ARG A 177 -2.62 7.83 -29.79
C ARG A 177 -2.61 7.90 -28.27
N LEU A 178 -3.33 6.97 -27.64
CA LEU A 178 -3.47 6.91 -26.19
C LEU A 178 -2.93 5.60 -25.62
N ALA A 179 -2.40 5.69 -24.41
CA ALA A 179 -2.21 4.56 -23.53
C ALA A 179 -2.81 4.87 -22.15
N PHE A 180 -3.15 3.85 -21.37
CA PHE A 180 -3.44 4.02 -19.95
C PHE A 180 -2.49 3.18 -19.09
N ILE A 181 -2.20 3.69 -17.90
CA ILE A 181 -1.48 3.00 -16.82
C ILE A 181 -2.22 3.25 -15.51
N THR A 182 -1.97 2.44 -14.49
CA THR A 182 -2.63 2.63 -13.19
C THR A 182 -1.64 2.71 -12.04
N GLN A 183 -2.04 3.41 -10.98
CA GLN A 183 -1.43 3.24 -9.66
C GLN A 183 -1.63 1.79 -9.19
N THR A 184 -0.64 1.24 -8.50
CA THR A 184 -0.56 -0.19 -8.12
C THR A 184 -1.49 -0.58 -6.97
N THR A 185 -2.00 0.39 -6.21
CA THR A 185 -2.75 0.20 -4.95
C THR A 185 -4.24 0.61 -5.04
N LEU A 186 -4.81 0.65 -6.24
CA LEU A 186 -6.21 1.06 -6.46
C LEU A 186 -7.21 -0.06 -6.13
N SER A 187 -8.49 0.32 -6.00
CA SER A 187 -9.60 -0.64 -6.01
C SER A 187 -9.65 -1.34 -7.37
N VAL A 188 -9.65 -2.67 -7.38
CA VAL A 188 -9.71 -3.45 -8.62
C VAL A 188 -11.02 -3.16 -9.37
N ASP A 189 -12.14 -3.05 -8.66
CA ASP A 189 -13.45 -2.87 -9.28
C ASP A 189 -13.63 -1.46 -9.86
N ASP A 190 -13.27 -0.42 -9.10
CA ASP A 190 -13.37 0.98 -9.53
C ASP A 190 -12.46 1.23 -10.74
N THR A 191 -11.27 0.63 -10.72
CA THR A 191 -10.34 0.74 -11.84
C THR A 191 -10.88 0.01 -13.07
N ALA A 192 -11.50 -1.17 -12.90
CA ALA A 192 -12.13 -1.87 -14.01
C ALA A 192 -13.26 -1.06 -14.65
N GLU A 193 -14.06 -0.35 -13.85
CA GLU A 193 -15.06 0.59 -14.35
C GLU A 193 -14.43 1.72 -15.17
N ILE A 194 -13.41 2.40 -14.62
CA ILE A 194 -12.71 3.49 -15.31
C ILE A 194 -12.11 2.99 -16.64
N VAL A 195 -11.45 1.84 -16.63
CA VAL A 195 -10.85 1.24 -17.84
C VAL A 195 -11.93 0.91 -18.87
N ALA A 196 -13.09 0.39 -18.46
CA ALA A 196 -14.19 0.12 -19.37
C ALA A 196 -14.69 1.40 -20.06
N ILE A 197 -14.84 2.49 -19.30
CA ILE A 197 -15.23 3.81 -19.82
C ILE A 197 -14.18 4.32 -20.83
N LEU A 198 -12.90 4.26 -20.47
CA LEU A 198 -11.82 4.72 -21.36
C LEU A 198 -11.76 3.92 -22.65
N ARG A 199 -11.97 2.60 -22.60
CA ARG A 199 -11.98 1.74 -23.80
C ARG A 199 -13.19 1.98 -24.70
N ASP A 200 -14.36 2.26 -24.12
CA ASP A 200 -15.55 2.62 -24.88
C ASP A 200 -15.36 3.94 -25.63
N ARG A 201 -14.82 4.96 -24.93
CA ARG A 201 -14.55 6.27 -25.52
C ARG A 201 -13.38 6.28 -26.49
N PHE A 202 -12.35 5.47 -26.23
CA PHE A 202 -11.11 5.42 -27.00
C PHE A 202 -10.76 3.98 -27.39
N PRO A 203 -11.41 3.41 -28.43
CA PRO A 203 -11.22 1.99 -28.78
C PRO A 203 -9.78 1.59 -29.16
N GLN A 204 -8.91 2.56 -29.48
CA GLN A 204 -7.50 2.35 -29.81
C GLN A 204 -6.55 2.53 -28.61
N ILE A 205 -7.08 2.84 -27.42
CA ILE A 205 -6.24 3.04 -26.22
C ILE A 205 -5.51 1.75 -25.87
N GLU A 206 -4.19 1.85 -25.70
CA GLU A 206 -3.38 0.72 -25.27
C GLU A 206 -3.32 0.62 -23.75
N GLY A 207 -3.51 -0.59 -23.23
CA GLY A 207 -3.25 -0.88 -21.82
C GLY A 207 -1.86 -1.46 -21.58
N PRO A 208 -1.48 -1.66 -20.31
CA PRO A 208 -0.24 -2.33 -19.97
C PRO A 208 -0.27 -3.80 -20.42
N LYS A 209 0.91 -4.41 -20.64
CA LYS A 209 0.98 -5.82 -21.13
C LYS A 209 0.51 -6.82 -20.07
N ARG A 210 0.63 -6.43 -18.80
CA ARG A 210 0.13 -7.11 -17.60
C ARG A 210 -0.49 -6.04 -16.73
N GLU A 211 -1.42 -6.39 -15.87
CA GLU A 211 -2.06 -5.44 -14.95
C GLU A 211 -1.02 -4.66 -14.13
N ASP A 212 -1.34 -3.41 -13.84
CA ASP A 212 -0.52 -2.50 -13.03
C ASP A 212 -0.89 -2.56 -11.55
N ILE A 213 -2.17 -2.78 -11.23
CA ILE A 213 -2.57 -3.15 -9.87
C ILE A 213 -1.80 -4.41 -9.47
N CYS A 214 -1.06 -4.31 -8.38
CA CYS A 214 -0.11 -5.36 -8.03
C CYS A 214 -0.82 -6.57 -7.42
N TYR A 215 -0.17 -7.73 -7.50
CA TYR A 215 -0.70 -8.98 -6.93
C TYR A 215 -1.12 -8.83 -5.46
N ALA A 216 -0.33 -8.09 -4.68
CA ALA A 216 -0.55 -7.92 -3.26
C ALA A 216 -1.86 -7.16 -2.96
N THR A 217 -2.16 -6.14 -3.76
CA THR A 217 -3.41 -5.37 -3.67
C THR A 217 -4.59 -6.22 -4.11
N THR A 218 -4.49 -6.90 -5.26
CA THR A 218 -5.56 -7.78 -5.76
C THR A 218 -5.89 -8.88 -4.76
N ASN A 219 -4.89 -9.62 -4.28
CA ASN A 219 -5.11 -10.75 -3.39
C ASN A 219 -5.67 -10.31 -2.02
N ARG A 220 -5.21 -9.18 -1.46
CA ARG A 220 -5.75 -8.64 -0.19
C ARG A 220 -7.21 -8.19 -0.34
N GLN A 221 -7.57 -7.57 -1.46
CA GLN A 221 -8.97 -7.21 -1.76
C GLN A 221 -9.83 -8.47 -1.93
N GLU A 222 -9.35 -9.50 -2.62
CA GLU A 222 -10.03 -10.80 -2.71
C GLU A 222 -10.23 -11.46 -1.35
N ALA A 223 -9.21 -11.41 -0.47
CA ALA A 223 -9.30 -11.95 0.88
C ALA A 223 -10.36 -11.22 1.72
N VAL A 224 -10.44 -9.90 1.61
CA VAL A 224 -11.48 -9.09 2.27
C VAL A 224 -12.87 -9.40 1.71
N LYS A 225 -13.02 -9.44 0.38
CA LYS A 225 -14.28 -9.80 -0.31
C LYS A 225 -14.80 -11.16 0.17
N ARG A 226 -13.91 -12.10 0.48
CA ARG A 226 -14.28 -13.43 0.94
C ARG A 226 -14.91 -13.44 2.33
N ILE A 227 -14.41 -12.62 3.26
CA ILE A 227 -14.87 -12.66 4.66
C ILE A 227 -15.96 -11.62 4.96
N ALA A 228 -15.99 -10.51 4.23
CA ALA A 228 -16.87 -9.38 4.51
C ALA A 228 -18.37 -9.75 4.65
N PRO A 229 -18.96 -10.61 3.80
CA PRO A 229 -20.38 -10.99 3.93
C PRO A 229 -20.73 -11.76 5.21
N GLU A 230 -19.72 -12.36 5.88
CA GLU A 230 -19.90 -13.14 7.10
C GLU A 230 -19.67 -12.30 8.37
N CYS A 231 -19.16 -11.07 8.24
CA CYS A 231 -18.72 -10.25 9.37
C CYS A 231 -19.78 -9.22 9.77
N ASP A 232 -19.93 -8.99 11.08
CA ASP A 232 -20.69 -7.83 11.60
C ASP A 232 -19.84 -6.55 11.55
N LEU A 233 -18.52 -6.71 11.70
CA LEU A 233 -17.52 -5.65 11.64
C LEU A 233 -16.24 -6.18 10.98
N VAL A 234 -15.61 -5.39 10.12
CA VAL A 234 -14.25 -5.65 9.61
C VAL A 234 -13.27 -4.62 10.16
N LEU A 235 -12.20 -5.06 10.81
CA LEU A 235 -11.05 -4.24 11.17
C LEU A 235 -9.96 -4.37 10.12
N VAL A 236 -9.53 -3.23 9.59
CA VAL A 236 -8.38 -3.12 8.70
C VAL A 236 -7.26 -2.46 9.47
N ILE A 237 -6.15 -3.17 9.68
CA ILE A 237 -4.96 -2.61 10.30
C ILE A 237 -4.16 -1.84 9.23
N GLY A 238 -3.93 -0.56 9.45
CA GLY A 238 -3.13 0.28 8.56
C GLY A 238 -3.25 1.78 8.84
N SER A 239 -2.28 2.53 8.35
CA SER A 239 -2.26 3.99 8.52
C SER A 239 -3.24 4.71 7.57
N PRO A 240 -3.79 5.87 7.95
CA PRO A 240 -4.79 6.58 7.14
C PRO A 240 -4.27 7.08 5.78
N ASN A 241 -2.96 7.33 5.67
CA ASN A 241 -2.26 7.73 4.45
C ASN A 241 -1.93 6.53 3.51
N SER A 242 -2.21 5.28 3.92
CA SER A 242 -2.02 4.10 3.07
C SER A 242 -3.20 3.92 2.10
N SER A 243 -2.97 4.20 0.81
CA SER A 243 -3.98 3.99 -0.25
C SER A 243 -4.52 2.56 -0.23
N ASN A 244 -3.65 1.55 -0.14
CA ASN A 244 -4.07 0.15 -0.12
C ASN A 244 -4.94 -0.16 1.12
N SER A 245 -4.59 0.32 2.30
CA SER A 245 -5.38 0.06 3.52
C SER A 245 -6.77 0.71 3.44
N GLN A 246 -6.85 1.93 2.91
CA GLN A 246 -8.14 2.59 2.66
C GLN A 246 -9.01 1.81 1.68
N ARG A 247 -8.42 1.29 0.60
CA ARG A 247 -9.15 0.43 -0.36
C ARG A 247 -9.70 -0.83 0.32
N LEU A 248 -8.96 -1.46 1.23
CA LEU A 248 -9.48 -2.63 1.95
C LEU A 248 -10.71 -2.31 2.81
N ARG A 249 -10.72 -1.15 3.48
CA ARG A 249 -11.87 -0.69 4.27
C ARG A 249 -13.11 -0.51 3.37
N GLU A 250 -12.95 0.21 2.27
CA GLU A 250 -14.02 0.47 1.32
C GLU A 250 -14.51 -0.80 0.62
N VAL A 251 -13.60 -1.71 0.26
CA VAL A 251 -13.92 -3.01 -0.33
C VAL A 251 -14.71 -3.86 0.66
N ALA A 252 -14.37 -3.85 1.96
CA ALA A 252 -15.14 -4.59 2.96
C ALA A 252 -16.61 -4.14 3.00
N GLU A 253 -16.85 -2.82 3.09
CA GLU A 253 -18.20 -2.23 3.13
C GLU A 253 -18.98 -2.57 1.85
N ARG A 254 -18.36 -2.40 0.68
CA ARG A 254 -18.99 -2.71 -0.62
C ARG A 254 -19.24 -4.21 -0.83
N SER A 255 -18.52 -5.07 -0.13
CA SER A 255 -18.62 -6.53 -0.23
C SER A 255 -19.55 -7.14 0.81
N GLY A 256 -20.28 -6.33 1.58
CA GLY A 256 -21.35 -6.80 2.45
C GLY A 256 -21.07 -6.72 3.95
N ALA A 257 -19.90 -6.23 4.38
CA ALA A 257 -19.71 -5.93 5.79
C ALA A 257 -20.58 -4.71 6.19
N PRO A 258 -21.40 -4.78 7.25
CA PRO A 258 -22.22 -3.66 7.69
C PRO A 258 -21.39 -2.43 8.10
N LYS A 259 -20.17 -2.67 8.59
CA LYS A 259 -19.22 -1.63 9.02
C LYS A 259 -17.79 -2.11 8.80
N ALA A 260 -16.90 -1.22 8.36
CA ALA A 260 -15.46 -1.46 8.39
C ALA A 260 -14.71 -0.28 9.00
N LEU A 261 -13.72 -0.57 9.86
CA LEU A 261 -12.89 0.43 10.51
C LEU A 261 -11.44 0.27 10.08
N LEU A 262 -10.79 1.39 9.78
CA LEU A 262 -9.35 1.45 9.56
C LEU A 262 -8.70 1.95 10.86
N ILE A 263 -7.85 1.12 11.46
CA ILE A 263 -7.13 1.45 12.69
C ILE A 263 -5.61 1.30 12.48
N PRO A 264 -4.80 2.29 12.89
CA PRO A 264 -3.35 2.19 12.76
C PRO A 264 -2.72 1.14 13.69
N LYS A 265 -3.20 1.07 14.93
CA LYS A 265 -2.70 0.17 16.00
C LYS A 265 -3.77 -0.07 17.06
N LEU A 266 -3.51 -0.98 18.00
CA LEU A 266 -4.43 -1.36 19.07
C LEU A 266 -5.00 -0.17 19.86
N GLU A 267 -4.17 0.83 20.15
CA GLU A 267 -4.57 2.03 20.90
C GLU A 267 -5.68 2.85 20.22
N ASN A 268 -5.88 2.66 18.92
CA ASN A 268 -6.94 3.31 18.14
C ASN A 268 -8.22 2.48 18.07
N LEU A 269 -8.26 1.28 18.65
CA LEU A 269 -9.47 0.47 18.72
C LEU A 269 -10.41 1.01 19.82
N GLU A 270 -11.52 1.58 19.38
CA GLU A 270 -12.65 1.93 20.24
C GLU A 270 -13.40 0.64 20.62
N TRP A 271 -13.28 0.21 21.87
CA TRP A 271 -13.78 -1.11 22.32
C TRP A 271 -15.31 -1.27 22.24
N ASP A 272 -16.05 -0.18 22.38
CA ASP A 272 -17.49 -0.11 22.19
C ASP A 272 -17.91 -0.38 20.73
N ALA A 273 -17.01 -0.24 19.76
CA ALA A 273 -17.27 -0.68 18.39
C ALA A 273 -17.47 -2.21 18.27
N LEU A 274 -17.09 -3.00 19.27
CA LEU A 274 -17.30 -4.44 19.34
C LEU A 274 -18.62 -4.84 20.02
N ASP A 275 -19.40 -3.88 20.49
CA ASP A 275 -20.70 -4.16 21.12
C ASP A 275 -21.66 -4.77 20.10
N GLY A 276 -22.21 -5.94 20.44
CA GLY A 276 -23.10 -6.70 19.56
C GLY A 276 -22.43 -7.42 18.39
N VAL A 277 -21.10 -7.27 18.19
CA VAL A 277 -20.34 -7.96 17.14
C VAL A 277 -20.13 -9.42 17.52
N ASN A 278 -20.70 -10.36 16.76
CA ASN A 278 -20.51 -11.81 16.95
C ASN A 278 -19.41 -12.36 16.04
N VAL A 279 -19.28 -11.81 14.83
CA VAL A 279 -18.25 -12.15 13.85
C VAL A 279 -17.43 -10.92 13.48
N LEU A 280 -16.15 -10.95 13.85
CA LEU A 280 -15.18 -9.90 13.57
C LEU A 280 -14.25 -10.35 12.44
N GLY A 281 -14.25 -9.64 11.32
CA GLY A 281 -13.22 -9.79 10.29
C GLY A 281 -11.99 -8.98 10.64
N ILE A 282 -10.79 -9.54 10.44
CA ILE A 282 -9.52 -8.81 10.62
C ILE A 282 -8.65 -9.01 9.38
N THR A 283 -8.12 -7.91 8.87
CA THR A 283 -7.14 -7.88 7.78
C THR A 283 -6.13 -6.77 8.02
N ALA A 284 -5.06 -6.74 7.23
CA ALA A 284 -4.02 -5.72 7.33
C ALA A 284 -3.57 -5.26 5.94
N GLY A 285 -3.34 -3.96 5.80
CA GLY A 285 -2.81 -3.39 4.57
C GLY A 285 -1.38 -3.85 4.27
N ALA A 286 -0.94 -3.64 3.02
CA ALA A 286 0.37 -4.09 2.54
C ALA A 286 1.57 -3.53 3.31
N SER A 287 1.40 -2.43 4.03
CA SER A 287 2.43 -1.76 4.84
C SER A 287 2.32 -2.04 6.35
N ALA A 288 1.33 -2.82 6.80
CA ALA A 288 1.14 -3.12 8.21
C ALA A 288 1.91 -4.39 8.61
N PRO A 289 2.79 -4.35 9.63
CA PRO A 289 3.48 -5.52 10.12
C PRO A 289 2.51 -6.49 10.81
N GLU A 290 2.80 -7.79 10.74
CA GLU A 290 1.96 -8.84 11.35
C GLU A 290 1.89 -8.69 12.88
N THR A 291 2.91 -8.09 13.52
CA THR A 291 2.92 -7.82 14.96
C THR A 291 1.72 -7.00 15.41
N LEU A 292 1.30 -5.99 14.64
CA LEU A 292 0.11 -5.19 14.97
C LEU A 292 -1.19 -6.01 14.92
N VAL A 293 -1.26 -7.00 14.03
CA VAL A 293 -2.42 -7.92 13.96
C VAL A 293 -2.43 -8.82 15.19
N GLN A 294 -1.27 -9.37 15.56
CA GLN A 294 -1.14 -10.23 16.73
C GLN A 294 -1.44 -9.48 18.04
N GLU A 295 -0.94 -8.25 18.21
CA GLU A 295 -1.26 -7.40 19.37
C GLU A 295 -2.77 -7.19 19.55
N ILE A 296 -3.50 -7.01 18.45
CA ILE A 296 -4.96 -6.87 18.49
C ILE A 296 -5.63 -8.19 18.87
N ILE A 297 -5.18 -9.31 18.31
CA ILE A 297 -5.71 -10.64 18.65
C ILE A 297 -5.47 -10.97 20.12
N GLU A 298 -4.28 -10.68 20.64
CA GLU A 298 -3.92 -10.86 22.05
C GLU A 298 -4.85 -10.02 22.94
N ALA A 299 -5.01 -8.73 22.65
CA ALA A 299 -5.89 -7.85 23.43
C ALA A 299 -7.38 -8.25 23.35
N LEU A 300 -7.82 -8.85 22.23
CA LEU A 300 -9.15 -9.44 22.10
C LEU A 300 -9.29 -10.68 22.98
N SER A 301 -8.25 -11.51 23.09
CA SER A 301 -8.26 -12.75 23.88
C SER A 301 -8.37 -12.49 25.39
N ASP A 302 -7.89 -11.34 25.87
CA ASP A 302 -8.06 -10.90 27.26
C ASP A 302 -9.53 -10.57 27.61
N ARG A 303 -10.39 -10.36 26.61
CA ARG A 303 -11.78 -9.89 26.77
C ARG A 303 -12.84 -10.86 26.29
N PHE A 304 -12.50 -11.71 25.34
CA PHE A 304 -13.44 -12.61 24.65
C PHE A 304 -12.89 -14.03 24.59
N SER A 305 -13.79 -15.01 24.58
CA SER A 305 -13.44 -16.37 24.18
C SER A 305 -13.37 -16.42 22.65
N LEU A 306 -12.15 -16.43 22.09
CA LEU A 306 -11.94 -16.32 20.65
C LEU A 306 -12.07 -17.67 19.94
N ASN A 307 -12.84 -17.67 18.86
CA ASN A 307 -12.79 -18.70 17.83
C ASN A 307 -12.19 -18.10 16.55
N ILE A 308 -10.89 -18.32 16.34
CA ILE A 308 -10.15 -17.73 15.23
C ILE A 308 -10.14 -18.72 14.05
N GLU A 309 -10.61 -18.25 12.90
CA GLU A 309 -10.61 -19.00 11.65
C GLU A 309 -9.93 -18.18 10.56
N GLU A 310 -8.85 -18.73 10.00
CA GLU A 310 -8.13 -18.10 8.90
C GLU A 310 -8.72 -18.49 7.53
N ARG A 311 -8.94 -17.50 6.67
CA ARG A 311 -9.52 -17.64 5.34
C ARG A 311 -8.50 -17.23 4.29
N ILE A 312 -7.68 -18.19 3.88
CA ILE A 312 -6.64 -18.01 2.87
C ILE A 312 -7.25 -18.19 1.48
N VAL A 313 -7.35 -17.11 0.70
CA VAL A 313 -7.79 -17.17 -0.70
C VAL A 313 -6.64 -17.46 -1.66
N LYS A 314 -5.40 -17.16 -1.25
CA LYS A 314 -4.21 -17.29 -2.08
C LYS A 314 -2.93 -17.30 -1.26
N GLU A 315 -1.94 -18.06 -1.72
CA GLU A 315 -0.58 -18.03 -1.18
C GLU A 315 0.31 -17.09 -1.99
N GLU A 316 1.17 -16.34 -1.30
CA GLU A 316 2.11 -15.38 -1.91
C GLU A 316 3.55 -15.87 -1.72
N HIS A 317 4.23 -16.24 -2.81
CA HIS A 317 5.62 -16.75 -2.81
C HIS A 317 6.63 -15.77 -3.44
N VAL A 318 6.19 -14.54 -3.70
CA VAL A 318 7.00 -13.52 -4.40
C VAL A 318 8.02 -12.93 -3.43
N THR A 319 9.26 -12.80 -3.88
CA THR A 319 10.33 -12.08 -3.18
C THR A 319 11.07 -11.18 -4.16
N PHE A 320 11.63 -10.08 -3.65
CA PHE A 320 12.45 -9.17 -4.45
C PHE A 320 13.83 -9.01 -3.83
N SER A 321 14.88 -9.06 -4.66
CA SER A 321 16.25 -8.88 -4.21
C SER A 321 16.55 -7.43 -3.85
N LEU A 322 17.51 -7.24 -2.94
CA LEU A 322 18.04 -5.91 -2.62
C LEU A 322 18.72 -5.26 -3.85
N PRO A 323 18.83 -3.92 -3.90
CA PRO A 323 19.64 -3.22 -4.90
C PRO A 323 21.08 -3.75 -4.93
N ALA A 324 21.72 -3.72 -6.09
CA ALA A 324 23.07 -4.29 -6.29
C ALA A 324 24.15 -3.81 -5.27
N PRO A 325 24.19 -2.54 -4.82
CA PRO A 325 25.14 -2.12 -3.78
C PRO A 325 24.92 -2.79 -2.40
N LEU A 326 23.74 -3.37 -2.19
CA LEU A 326 23.33 -4.08 -0.97
C LEU A 326 23.19 -5.60 -1.16
N GLY A 327 23.28 -6.10 -2.40
CA GLY A 327 23.19 -7.51 -2.75
C GLY A 327 24.47 -8.29 -2.50
#